data_AF-G0PIW7-F1
#
_entry.id   AF-G0PIW7-F1
#
_cell.length_a   1.000
_cell.length_b   1.000
_cell.length_c   1.000
_cell.angle_alpha   90.00
_cell.angle_beta   90.00
_cell.angle_gamma   90.00
#
_symmetry.space_group_name_H-M   'P 1'
#
loop_
_entity.id
_entity.type
_entity.pdbx_description
1 polymer ?
#
loop_
_entity_poly.entity_id
_entity_poly.type
_entity_poly.pdbx_seq_one_letter_code
_entity_poly.pdbx_strand_id
1 'polypeptide(L)'
;MPRDMCLNFSKLDHSTPYTALGDGPDFIDDLIQMTYSMIRATNDPMKEFKQSQYSRIKHKSDLLHRPRTVLSVSLFCMTPLFEAIGSQKPPSSIDYKLIRGSVDAIIPENDARADLNLQTVGKEFKLVQVNPTCI
;
A
#
# COMPACT_ATOMS: atom_id res chain seq x y z
N MET A 1 -19.58 15.66 -18.04
CA MET A 1 -19.65 15.65 -16.56
C MET A 1 -19.47 17.07 -16.07
N PRO A 2 -20.36 17.61 -15.23
CA PRO A 2 -20.21 18.99 -14.73
C PRO A 2 -18.95 19.07 -13.85
N ARG A 3 -18.16 20.13 -14.02
CA ARG A 3 -16.86 20.34 -13.35
C ARG A 3 -16.99 20.83 -11.89
N ASP A 4 -18.21 20.90 -11.34
CA ASP A 4 -18.47 21.68 -10.11
C ASP A 4 -18.83 20.83 -8.88
N MET A 5 -18.55 19.52 -8.88
CA MET A 5 -18.58 18.75 -7.64
C MET A 5 -17.20 18.85 -6.98
N CYS A 6 -17.01 19.88 -6.17
CA CYS A 6 -15.78 20.09 -5.39
C CYS A 6 -15.72 19.04 -4.28
N LEU A 7 -15.26 17.83 -4.62
CA LEU A 7 -15.14 16.72 -3.69
C LEU A 7 -14.01 17.01 -2.69
N ASN A 8 -14.35 17.14 -1.41
CA ASN A 8 -13.38 17.42 -0.36
C ASN A 8 -12.82 16.10 0.20
N PHE A 9 -11.69 15.66 -0.33
CA PHE A 9 -10.97 14.47 0.14
C PHE A 9 -9.97 14.74 1.26
N SER A 10 -9.83 16.00 1.69
CA SER A 10 -8.80 16.40 2.65
C SER A 10 -8.89 15.66 3.98
N LYS A 11 -10.08 15.18 4.38
CA LYS A 11 -10.35 14.48 5.65
C LYS A 11 -10.44 12.95 5.52
N LEU A 12 -10.39 12.39 4.33
CA LEU A 12 -10.46 10.94 4.17
C LEU A 12 -9.12 10.29 4.54
N ASP A 13 -9.16 9.27 5.40
CA ASP A 13 -7.95 8.58 5.83
C ASP A 13 -7.18 8.00 4.62
N HIS A 14 -7.89 7.46 3.64
CA HIS A 14 -7.26 6.82 2.47
C HIS A 14 -7.03 7.78 1.29
N SER A 15 -7.37 9.07 1.38
CA SER A 15 -7.03 9.99 0.28
C SER A 15 -5.52 10.05 0.07
N THR A 16 -5.07 10.07 -1.17
CA THR A 16 -3.65 10.21 -1.48
C THR A 16 -3.19 11.65 -1.24
N PRO A 17 -1.88 11.92 -1.13
CA PRO A 17 -1.38 13.29 -1.05
C PRO A 17 -1.91 14.19 -2.18
N TYR A 18 -1.99 13.64 -3.40
CA TYR A 18 -2.43 14.36 -4.60
C TYR A 18 -3.92 14.73 -4.52
N THR A 19 -4.78 13.72 -4.31
CA THR A 19 -6.24 13.95 -4.19
C THR A 19 -6.60 14.81 -2.97
N ALA A 20 -5.83 14.73 -1.88
CA ALA A 20 -6.00 15.60 -0.71
C ALA A 20 -5.61 17.07 -0.95
N LEU A 21 -4.77 17.34 -1.96
CA LEU A 21 -4.37 18.69 -2.39
C LEU A 21 -5.26 19.25 -3.51
N GLY A 22 -6.21 18.45 -4.01
CA GLY A 22 -7.20 18.88 -5.01
C GLY A 22 -6.96 18.35 -6.42
N ASP A 23 -5.95 17.48 -6.61
CA ASP A 23 -5.77 16.80 -7.89
C ASP A 23 -6.92 15.80 -8.15
N GLY A 24 -7.25 15.60 -9.42
CA GLY A 24 -8.20 14.56 -9.82
C GLY A 24 -7.65 13.16 -9.51
N PRO A 25 -8.52 12.18 -9.19
CA PRO A 25 -8.08 10.81 -8.95
C PRO A 25 -7.46 10.18 -10.21
N ASP A 26 -6.46 9.33 -10.01
CA ASP A 26 -5.69 8.67 -11.05
C ASP A 26 -5.43 7.18 -10.70
N PHE A 27 -5.04 6.36 -11.68
CA PHE A 27 -4.81 4.92 -11.51
C PHE A 27 -3.76 4.59 -10.45
N ILE A 28 -2.79 5.49 -10.22
CA ILE A 28 -1.77 5.32 -9.18
C ILE A 28 -2.37 5.47 -7.77
N ASP A 29 -3.48 6.20 -7.63
CA ASP A 29 -4.11 6.41 -6.33
C ASP A 29 -4.62 5.11 -5.73
N ASP A 30 -5.10 4.17 -6.55
CA ASP A 30 -5.54 2.85 -6.10
C ASP A 30 -4.38 2.05 -5.50
N LEU A 31 -3.18 2.13 -6.12
CA LEU A 31 -1.98 1.48 -5.60
C LEU A 31 -1.54 2.11 -4.27
N ILE A 32 -1.58 3.44 -4.17
CA ILE A 32 -1.28 4.14 -2.92
C ILE A 32 -2.27 3.75 -1.83
N GLN A 33 -3.57 3.73 -2.13
CA GLN A 33 -4.64 3.34 -1.20
C GLN A 33 -4.52 1.88 -0.74
N MET A 34 -4.09 0.98 -1.63
CA MET A 34 -3.77 -0.40 -1.28
C MET A 34 -2.69 -0.46 -0.19
N THR A 35 -1.62 0.34 -0.28
CA THR A 35 -0.59 0.37 0.77
C THR A 35 -1.12 0.82 2.13
N TYR A 36 -2.04 1.81 2.16
CA TYR A 36 -2.67 2.25 3.41
C TYR A 36 -3.55 1.17 4.01
N SER A 37 -4.24 0.41 3.16
CA SER A 37 -5.04 -0.76 3.59
C SER A 37 -4.16 -1.86 4.19
N MET A 38 -2.97 -2.08 3.63
CA MET A 38 -1.99 -3.03 4.18
C MET A 38 -1.45 -2.58 5.54
N ILE A 39 -1.15 -1.30 5.73
CA ILE A 39 -0.79 -0.73 7.06
C ILE A 39 -1.90 -1.04 8.07
N ARG A 40 -3.17 -0.81 7.68
CA ARG A 40 -4.31 -1.10 8.55
C ARG A 40 -4.47 -2.59 8.86
N ALA A 41 -4.18 -3.46 7.88
CA ALA A 41 -4.26 -4.91 8.04
C ALA A 41 -3.26 -5.46 9.06
N THR A 42 -2.17 -4.75 9.35
CA THR A 42 -1.22 -5.12 10.42
C THR A 42 -1.65 -4.64 11.81
N ASN A 43 -2.93 -4.35 12.01
CA ASN A 43 -3.50 -3.76 13.24
C ASN A 43 -2.86 -2.41 13.63
N ASP A 44 -2.29 -1.68 12.67
CA ASP A 44 -1.78 -0.34 12.94
C ASP A 44 -2.97 0.62 13.21
N PRO A 45 -2.94 1.40 14.30
CA PRO A 45 -4.02 2.35 14.62
C PRO A 45 -4.11 3.55 13.66
N MET A 46 -3.16 3.67 12.73
CA MET A 46 -3.00 4.74 11.73
C MET A 46 -3.05 6.14 12.37
N LYS A 47 -2.35 6.34 13.49
CA LYS A 47 -2.41 7.62 14.25
C LYS A 47 -1.97 8.81 13.39
N GLU A 48 -0.94 8.64 12.56
CA GLU A 48 -0.42 9.66 11.65
C GLU A 48 -1.46 10.13 10.61
N PHE A 49 -2.43 9.27 10.27
CA PHE A 49 -3.51 9.56 9.33
C PHE A 49 -4.66 10.36 9.97
N LYS A 50 -4.65 10.52 11.30
CA LYS A 50 -5.66 11.27 12.08
C LYS A 50 -5.15 12.63 12.56
N GLN A 51 -3.92 12.99 12.21
CA GLN A 51 -3.30 14.27 12.58
C GLN A 51 -3.86 15.44 11.77
N SER A 52 -3.29 16.64 11.99
CA SER A 52 -3.57 17.83 11.18
C SER A 52 -3.38 17.54 9.68
N GLN A 53 -4.09 18.27 8.82
CA GLN A 53 -4.01 18.09 7.37
C GLN A 53 -2.56 18.14 6.86
N TYR A 54 -1.78 19.11 7.32
CA TYR A 54 -0.37 19.24 6.94
C TYR A 54 0.45 18.01 7.36
N SER A 55 0.36 17.61 8.64
CA SER A 55 1.12 16.46 9.14
C SER A 55 0.73 15.16 8.43
N ARG A 56 -0.56 14.96 8.18
CA ARG A 56 -1.08 13.80 7.44
C ARG A 56 -0.55 13.76 6.01
N ILE A 57 -0.66 14.87 5.27
CA ILE A 57 -0.18 14.93 3.88
C ILE A 57 1.34 14.71 3.84
N LYS A 58 2.08 15.32 4.76
CA LYS A 58 3.52 15.11 4.89
C LYS A 58 3.84 13.64 5.15
N HIS A 59 3.19 12.99 6.11
CA HIS A 59 3.42 11.58 6.42
C HIS A 59 3.10 10.68 5.22
N LYS A 60 1.97 10.91 4.54
CA LYS A 60 1.59 10.17 3.33
C LYS A 60 2.59 10.36 2.19
N SER A 61 3.16 11.55 2.03
CA SER A 61 4.24 11.82 1.07
C SER A 61 5.55 11.13 1.48
N ASP A 62 5.91 11.16 2.76
CA ASP A 62 7.09 10.50 3.29
C ASP A 62 6.99 8.96 3.16
N LEU A 63 5.79 8.38 3.24
CA LEU A 63 5.58 6.95 2.95
C LEU A 63 5.98 6.58 1.52
N LEU A 64 5.75 7.46 0.54
CA LEU A 64 6.07 7.19 -0.87
C LEU A 64 7.54 7.48 -1.20
N HIS A 65 8.09 8.56 -0.66
CA HIS A 65 9.42 9.04 -1.05
C HIS A 65 10.53 8.64 -0.07
N ARG A 66 10.18 8.34 1.18
CA ARG A 66 11.12 8.03 2.27
C ARG A 66 10.58 6.92 3.21
N PRO A 67 10.01 5.82 2.71
CA PRO A 67 9.33 4.80 3.52
C PRO A 67 10.19 4.27 4.67
N ARG A 68 11.50 4.10 4.46
CA ARG A 68 12.46 3.65 5.50
C ARG A 68 12.48 4.51 6.77
N THR A 69 12.06 5.77 6.65
CA THR A 69 12.09 6.73 7.77
C THR A 69 10.78 6.81 8.54
N VAL A 70 9.67 6.30 7.96
CA VAL A 70 8.32 6.47 8.50
C VAL A 70 7.55 5.17 8.68
N LEU A 71 7.93 4.09 7.98
CA LEU A 71 7.35 2.77 8.21
C LEU A 71 7.75 2.24 9.59
N SER A 72 6.79 1.62 10.26
CA SER A 72 7.04 0.90 11.50
C SER A 72 7.90 -0.34 11.24
N VAL A 73 8.57 -0.82 12.28
CA VAL A 73 9.45 -2.01 12.18
C VAL A 73 8.69 -3.23 11.64
N SER A 74 7.43 -3.42 12.03
CA SER A 74 6.60 -4.53 11.55
C SER A 74 6.27 -4.47 10.05
N LEU A 75 6.39 -3.29 9.44
CA LEU A 75 6.10 -3.05 8.02
C LEU A 75 7.38 -2.83 7.20
N PHE A 76 8.56 -2.94 7.81
CA PHE A 76 9.82 -2.58 7.15
C PHE A 76 10.09 -3.45 5.92
N CYS A 77 9.64 -4.70 5.91
CA CYS A 77 9.71 -5.59 4.75
C CYS A 77 8.96 -5.04 3.53
N MET A 78 7.94 -4.19 3.72
CA MET A 78 7.17 -3.59 2.63
C MET A 78 7.85 -2.38 1.99
N THR A 79 8.98 -1.92 2.52
CA THR A 79 9.73 -0.78 1.99
C THR A 79 9.90 -0.82 0.46
N PRO A 80 10.30 -1.94 -0.18
CA PRO A 80 10.47 -1.99 -1.63
C PRO A 80 9.19 -1.64 -2.40
N LEU A 81 8.02 -2.04 -1.89
CA LEU A 81 6.72 -1.76 -2.52
C LEU A 81 6.38 -0.27 -2.47
N PHE A 82 6.61 0.38 -1.32
CA PHE A 82 6.40 1.82 -1.19
C PHE A 82 7.35 2.62 -2.09
N GLU A 83 8.63 2.24 -2.15
CA GLU A 83 9.63 2.87 -3.04
C GLU A 83 9.25 2.68 -4.53
N ALA A 84 8.76 1.49 -4.89
CA ALA A 84 8.31 1.20 -6.25
C ALA A 84 7.09 2.04 -6.64
N ILE A 85 6.10 2.20 -5.77
CA ILE A 85 4.91 3.03 -6.02
C ILE A 85 5.29 4.52 -6.06
N GLY A 86 6.12 5.00 -5.14
CA GLY A 86 6.55 6.40 -5.09
C GLY A 86 7.48 6.83 -6.24
N SER A 87 8.15 5.88 -6.91
CA SER A 87 9.04 6.16 -8.04
C SER A 87 8.36 6.21 -9.41
N GLN A 88 7.05 5.95 -9.48
CA GLN A 88 6.31 6.02 -10.73
C GLN A 88 6.34 7.45 -11.30
N LYS A 89 6.91 7.62 -12.50
CA LYS A 89 6.98 8.89 -13.24
C LYS A 89 5.95 8.90 -14.38
N PRO A 90 5.65 10.08 -14.93
CA PRO A 90 4.41 10.84 -14.76
C PRO A 90 3.12 10.00 -15.01
N PRO A 91 1.93 10.53 -14.66
CA PRO A 91 0.68 9.78 -14.46
C PRO A 91 0.14 8.90 -15.61
N SER A 92 0.74 8.94 -16.80
CA SER A 92 0.24 8.23 -17.98
C SER A 92 0.51 6.72 -18.00
N SER A 93 1.43 6.21 -17.18
CA SER A 93 1.77 4.78 -17.20
C SER A 93 2.34 4.27 -15.89
N ILE A 94 1.82 3.14 -15.43
CA ILE A 94 2.32 2.40 -14.26
C ILE A 94 3.20 1.24 -14.74
N ASP A 95 4.42 1.14 -14.20
CA ASP A 95 5.28 -0.02 -14.39
C ASP A 95 4.89 -1.15 -13.42
N TYR A 96 3.86 -1.93 -13.80
CA TYR A 96 3.43 -3.09 -13.02
C TYR A 96 4.51 -4.17 -12.89
N LYS A 97 5.51 -4.21 -13.78
CA LYS A 97 6.62 -5.17 -13.65
C LYS A 97 7.49 -4.79 -12.46
N LEU A 98 7.79 -3.50 -12.29
CA LEU A 98 8.48 -2.99 -11.11
C LEU A 98 7.67 -3.24 -9.84
N ILE A 99 6.36 -2.94 -9.85
CA ILE A 99 5.48 -3.20 -8.69
C ILE A 99 5.48 -4.69 -8.32
N ARG A 100 5.29 -5.60 -9.28
CA ARG A 100 5.33 -7.06 -9.01
C ARG A 100 6.67 -7.50 -8.44
N GLY A 101 7.77 -7.06 -9.04
CA GLY A 101 9.10 -7.39 -8.53
C GLY A 101 9.33 -6.89 -7.10
N SER A 102 8.73 -5.76 -6.73
CA SER A 102 8.79 -5.26 -5.35
C SER A 102 7.97 -6.09 -4.36
N VAL A 103 6.84 -6.69 -4.78
CA VAL A 103 6.05 -7.62 -3.97
C VAL A 103 6.83 -8.90 -3.72
N ASP A 104 7.45 -9.46 -4.77
CA ASP A 104 8.30 -10.64 -4.66
C ASP A 104 9.51 -10.39 -3.73
N ALA A 105 9.94 -9.13 -3.57
CA ALA A 105 11.06 -8.74 -2.70
C ALA A 105 10.66 -8.52 -1.22
N ILE A 106 9.38 -8.53 -0.86
CA ILE A 106 8.93 -8.28 0.54
C ILE A 106 9.37 -9.42 1.46
N ILE A 107 9.19 -10.67 1.03
CA ILE A 107 9.66 -11.87 1.74
C ILE A 107 10.22 -12.83 0.68
N PRO A 108 11.52 -12.76 0.36
CA PRO A 108 12.13 -13.55 -0.71
C PRO A 108 11.96 -15.07 -0.53
N GLU A 109 11.82 -15.54 0.71
CA GLU A 109 11.62 -16.94 1.04
C GLU A 109 10.19 -17.42 0.76
N ASN A 110 9.25 -16.50 0.52
CA ASN A 110 7.84 -16.79 0.38
C ASN A 110 7.39 -16.50 -1.05
N ASP A 111 7.11 -17.55 -1.83
CA ASP A 111 6.54 -17.36 -3.16
C ASP A 111 5.13 -16.76 -3.05
N ALA A 112 5.01 -15.46 -3.35
CA ALA A 112 3.75 -14.73 -3.35
C ALA A 112 2.74 -15.27 -4.39
N ARG A 113 3.19 -16.11 -5.32
CA ARG A 113 2.38 -16.75 -6.38
C ARG A 113 2.03 -18.19 -6.05
N ALA A 114 2.55 -18.74 -4.95
CA ALA A 114 2.20 -20.07 -4.52
C ALA A 114 0.70 -20.14 -4.19
N ASP A 115 0.08 -21.26 -4.52
CA ASP A 115 -1.30 -21.53 -4.14
C ASP A 115 -1.40 -21.50 -2.61
N LEU A 116 -2.35 -20.73 -2.11
CA LEU A 116 -2.63 -20.64 -0.68
C LEU A 116 -3.88 -21.44 -0.35
N ASN A 117 -3.81 -22.25 0.70
CA ASN A 117 -4.94 -22.95 1.26
C ASN A 117 -5.20 -22.44 2.68
N LEU A 118 -6.43 -21.98 2.94
CA LEU A 118 -6.86 -21.60 4.28
C LEU A 118 -7.22 -22.86 5.05
N GLN A 119 -6.42 -23.21 6.05
CA GLN A 119 -6.59 -24.41 6.85
C GLN A 119 -6.91 -24.06 8.30
N THR A 120 -7.70 -24.91 8.95
CA THR A 120 -7.89 -24.86 10.40
C THR A 120 -6.78 -25.65 11.08
N VAL A 121 -5.89 -24.96 11.79
CA VAL A 121 -4.80 -25.58 12.56
C VAL A 121 -5.09 -25.39 14.04
N GLY A 122 -5.61 -26.44 14.68
CA GLY A 122 -6.09 -26.36 16.05
C GLY A 122 -7.35 -25.50 16.17
N LYS A 123 -7.25 -24.35 16.84
CA LYS A 123 -8.34 -23.36 16.99
C LYS A 123 -8.17 -22.11 16.11
N GLU A 124 -7.17 -22.09 15.25
CA GLU A 124 -6.82 -20.92 14.43
C GLU A 124 -6.99 -21.23 12.93
N PHE A 125 -7.31 -20.20 12.15
CA PHE A 125 -7.24 -20.26 10.69
C PHE A 125 -5.85 -19.78 10.24
N LYS A 126 -5.17 -20.58 9.43
CA LYS A 126 -3.85 -20.27 8.88
C LYS A 126 -3.87 -20.42 7.37
N LEU A 127 -3.30 -19.45 6.67
CA LEU A 127 -2.98 -19.59 5.26
C LEU A 127 -1.69 -20.41 5.15
N VAL A 128 -1.75 -21.52 4.43
CA VAL A 128 -0.62 -22.44 4.22
C VAL A 128 -0.34 -22.51 2.73
N GLN A 129 0.94 -22.40 2.34
CA GLN A 129 1.34 -22.63 0.96
C GLN A 129 1.14 -24.11 0.59
N VAL A 130 0.49 -24.34 -0.54
CA VAL A 130 0.36 -25.66 -1.13
C VAL A 130 1.67 -25.94 -1.86
N ASN A 131 2.52 -26.79 -1.28
CA ASN A 131 3.63 -27.34 -2.04
C ASN A 131 3.06 -28.25 -3.13
N PRO A 132 3.44 -28.07 -4.41
CA PRO A 132 3.01 -29.00 -5.44
C PRO A 132 3.51 -30.39 -5.07
N THR A 133 2.59 -31.33 -4.85
CA THR A 133 2.93 -32.75 -4.75
C THR A 133 3.58 -33.14 -6.07
N CYS A 134 4.86 -33.52 -6.02
CA CYS A 134 5.54 -34.15 -7.16
C CYS A 134 4.67 -35.31 -7.66
N ILE A 135 4.19 -35.21 -8.90
CA ILE A 135 3.57 -36.31 -9.65
C ILE A 135 4.68 -36.99 -10.45
#